data_AF-A0A934P9J7-F1
#
_entry.id   AF-A0A934P9J7-F1
#
_cell.length_a   1.000
_cell.length_b   1.000
_cell.length_c   1.000
_cell.angle_alpha   90.00
_cell.angle_beta   90.00
_cell.angle_gamma   90.00
#
_symmetry.space_group_name_H-M   'P 1'
#
loop_
_entity.id
_entity.type
_entity.pdbx_description
1 polymer ?
#
loop_
_entity_poly.entity_id
_entity_poly.type
_entity_poly.pdbx_seq_one_letter_code
_entity_poly.pdbx_strand_id
1 'polypeptide(L)'
;MTLTTLEIKDKTFNVKFRGYSIDEVNEFLDMVIDDYEEIIRSNHDKEQRIKDLEDKIAYFDNMKESLTQSVILAQETSDKVKSSAKIEADNILNKAQNDAYTLIEEAKAKANQIIRDATDDAKRVAVETEDLKRQSRLFHQRLLSVVEGQMGLVNAPEWHDLLQPTAVYLQNSDAAFKEVVEKVLEEHVPETDDSNSMDATRQFSPEEMEELQRRVAEGNAQLEAAKKASEEVSKPTIEIISEQSDDASNTF
;
A
#
# COMPACT_ATOMS: atom_id res chain seq x y z
N MET A 1 14.57 -72.60 -71.86
CA MET A 1 14.38 -74.05 -71.94
C MET A 1 14.83 -74.55 -73.32
N THR A 2 15.20 -75.82 -73.45
CA THR A 2 15.77 -76.42 -74.68
C THR A 2 14.77 -77.17 -75.56
N LEU A 3 13.56 -77.46 -75.07
CA LEU A 3 12.44 -78.05 -75.82
C LEU A 3 11.12 -77.42 -75.35
N THR A 4 10.17 -77.25 -76.27
CA THR A 4 8.80 -76.77 -76.04
C THR A 4 7.78 -77.91 -76.14
N THR A 5 6.60 -77.76 -75.55
CA THR A 5 5.51 -78.75 -75.63
C THR A 5 5.13 -79.03 -77.09
N LEU A 6 5.17 -78.00 -77.94
CA LEU A 6 4.97 -78.10 -79.38
C LEU A 6 6.06 -78.94 -80.06
N GLU A 7 7.33 -78.74 -79.69
CA GLU A 7 8.46 -79.52 -80.23
C GLU A 7 8.46 -80.99 -79.78
N ILE A 8 7.86 -81.30 -78.63
CA ILE A 8 7.66 -82.69 -78.17
C ILE A 8 6.54 -83.36 -78.98
N LYS A 9 5.45 -82.62 -79.25
CA LYS A 9 4.31 -83.09 -80.05
C LYS A 9 4.66 -83.34 -81.52
N ASP A 10 5.47 -82.47 -82.11
CA ASP A 10 5.87 -82.57 -83.51
C ASP A 10 7.08 -83.51 -83.72
N LYS A 11 7.56 -84.19 -82.67
CA LYS A 11 8.75 -85.02 -82.73
C LYS A 11 8.50 -86.36 -83.42
N THR A 12 9.04 -86.53 -84.62
CA THR A 12 9.04 -87.82 -85.33
C THR A 12 10.31 -88.63 -85.07
N PHE A 13 10.17 -89.94 -84.84
CA PHE A 13 11.29 -90.87 -84.64
C PHE A 13 11.50 -91.82 -85.83
N ASN A 14 12.76 -92.17 -86.12
CA ASN A 14 13.09 -93.13 -87.18
C ASN A 14 12.78 -94.56 -86.74
N VAL A 15 12.07 -95.33 -87.57
CA VAL A 15 11.72 -96.73 -87.30
C VAL A 15 12.90 -97.66 -87.65
N LYS A 16 13.25 -98.57 -86.73
CA LYS A 16 14.29 -99.61 -86.93
C LYS A 16 13.74 -100.98 -86.58
N PHE A 17 14.26 -102.04 -87.22
CA PHE A 17 13.87 -103.43 -86.94
C PHE A 17 14.18 -103.78 -85.47
N ARG A 18 13.15 -104.20 -84.70
CA ARG A 18 13.15 -104.37 -83.22
C ARG A 18 13.29 -103.06 -82.41
N GLY A 19 12.66 -101.97 -82.85
CA GLY A 19 12.51 -100.72 -82.08
C GLY A 19 11.35 -100.76 -81.07
N TYR A 20 11.17 -99.66 -80.34
CA TYR A 20 10.03 -99.46 -79.45
C TYR A 20 8.70 -99.39 -80.22
N SER A 21 7.60 -99.78 -79.56
CA SER A 21 6.25 -99.65 -80.11
C SER A 21 5.90 -98.18 -80.31
N ILE A 22 5.42 -97.82 -81.50
CA ILE A 22 5.04 -96.44 -81.84
C ILE A 22 3.86 -95.99 -80.96
N ASP A 23 2.89 -96.88 -80.72
CA ASP A 23 1.70 -96.55 -79.94
C ASP A 23 2.02 -96.32 -78.47
N GLU A 24 2.85 -97.17 -77.85
CA GLU A 24 3.28 -97.00 -76.45
C GLU A 24 4.13 -95.74 -76.25
N VAL A 25 4.98 -95.41 -77.23
CA VAL A 25 5.81 -94.20 -77.18
C VAL A 25 4.95 -92.95 -77.32
N ASN A 26 3.94 -92.94 -78.19
CA ASN A 26 3.03 -91.82 -78.34
C ASN A 26 2.18 -91.60 -77.08
N GLU A 27 1.64 -92.67 -76.47
CA GLU A 27 0.88 -92.57 -75.22
C GLU A 27 1.75 -92.02 -74.07
N PHE A 28 3.03 -92.42 -74.02
CA PHE A 28 3.99 -91.85 -73.08
C PHE A 28 4.30 -90.37 -73.37
N LEU A 29 4.46 -89.99 -74.63
CA LEU A 29 4.69 -88.59 -75.02
C LEU A 29 3.50 -87.70 -74.70
N ASP A 30 2.26 -88.18 -74.85
CA ASP A 30 1.05 -87.45 -74.47
C ASP A 30 1.04 -87.15 -72.95
N MET A 31 1.34 -88.15 -72.10
CA MET A 31 1.48 -87.93 -70.65
C MET A 31 2.61 -86.93 -70.33
N VAL A 32 3.75 -87.04 -71.03
CA VAL A 32 4.87 -86.11 -70.84
C VAL A 32 4.47 -84.69 -71.25
N ILE A 33 3.71 -84.50 -72.33
CA ILE A 33 3.23 -83.19 -72.78
C ILE A 33 2.32 -82.57 -71.72
N ASP A 34 1.35 -83.32 -71.18
CA ASP A 34 0.43 -82.85 -70.16
C ASP A 34 1.18 -82.41 -68.88
N ASP A 35 2.10 -83.24 -68.38
CA ASP A 35 2.94 -82.92 -67.22
C ASP A 35 3.83 -81.68 -67.50
N TYR A 36 4.37 -81.55 -68.71
CA TYR A 36 5.19 -80.39 -69.08
C TYR A 36 4.36 -79.11 -69.14
N GLU A 37 3.14 -79.16 -69.67
CA GLU A 37 2.22 -78.01 -69.69
C GLU A 37 1.83 -77.60 -68.27
N GLU A 38 1.54 -78.55 -67.39
CA GLU A 38 1.25 -78.28 -65.98
C GLU A 38 2.44 -77.60 -65.28
N ILE A 39 3.66 -78.11 -65.50
CA ILE A 39 4.88 -77.52 -64.95
C ILE A 39 5.09 -76.10 -65.47
N ILE A 40 4.91 -75.85 -66.77
CA ILE A 40 5.06 -74.50 -67.36
C ILE A 40 4.04 -73.54 -66.75
N ARG A 41 2.77 -73.95 -66.65
CA ARG A 41 1.72 -73.12 -66.04
C ARG A 41 2.02 -72.83 -64.57
N SER A 42 2.39 -73.86 -63.80
CA SER A 42 2.75 -73.74 -62.39
C SER A 42 3.97 -72.85 -62.19
N ASN A 43 4.97 -72.92 -63.08
CA ASN A 43 6.14 -72.04 -63.03
C ASN A 43 5.77 -70.59 -63.32
N HIS A 44 4.92 -70.34 -64.32
CA HIS A 44 4.43 -68.99 -64.61
C HIS A 44 3.63 -68.40 -63.44
N ASP A 45 2.73 -69.18 -62.83
CA ASP A 45 1.95 -68.76 -61.66
C ASP A 45 2.87 -68.46 -60.46
N LYS A 46 3.92 -69.27 -60.26
CA LYS A 46 4.93 -69.04 -59.22
C LYS A 46 5.77 -67.81 -59.50
N GLU A 47 6.24 -67.59 -60.72
CA GLU A 47 6.99 -66.40 -61.12
C GLU A 47 6.15 -65.13 -60.90
N GLN A 48 4.87 -65.15 -61.31
CA GLN A 48 3.95 -64.05 -61.06
C GLN A 48 3.77 -63.81 -59.55
N ARG A 49 3.63 -64.89 -58.76
CA ARG A 49 3.50 -64.78 -57.32
C ARG A 49 4.77 -64.25 -56.63
N ILE A 50 5.95 -64.67 -57.09
CA ILE A 50 7.23 -64.17 -56.61
C ILE A 50 7.32 -62.67 -56.88
N LYS A 51 7.01 -62.24 -58.11
CA LYS A 51 7.01 -60.83 -58.49
C LYS A 51 6.06 -59.99 -57.62
N ASP A 52 4.83 -60.45 -57.41
CA ASP A 52 3.86 -59.77 -56.54
C ASP A 52 4.34 -59.67 -55.07
N LEU A 53 5.08 -60.68 -54.59
CA LEU A 53 5.64 -60.69 -53.24
C LEU A 53 6.85 -59.76 -53.13
N GLU A 54 7.72 -59.74 -54.14
CA GLU A 54 8.86 -58.82 -54.23
C GLU A 54 8.39 -57.36 -54.25
N ASP A 55 7.36 -57.03 -55.04
CA ASP A 55 6.77 -55.70 -55.08
C ASP A 55 6.18 -55.29 -53.71
N LYS A 56 5.54 -56.22 -53.01
CA LYS A 56 5.03 -55.98 -51.64
C LYS A 56 6.15 -55.76 -50.63
N ILE A 57 7.24 -56.55 -50.71
CA ILE A 57 8.40 -56.36 -49.84
C ILE A 57 9.01 -54.98 -50.08
N ALA A 58 9.21 -54.60 -51.33
CA ALA A 58 9.72 -53.26 -51.67
C ALA A 58 8.82 -52.15 -51.12
N TYR A 59 7.49 -52.30 -51.22
CA TYR A 59 6.55 -51.36 -50.60
C TYR A 59 6.70 -51.27 -49.07
N PHE A 60 6.78 -52.42 -48.39
CA PHE A 60 6.93 -52.46 -46.94
C PHE A 60 8.28 -51.91 -46.47
N ASP A 61 9.36 -52.14 -47.21
CA ASP A 61 10.68 -51.58 -46.90
C ASP A 61 10.69 -50.06 -47.03
N ASN A 62 10.14 -49.51 -48.11
CA ASN A 62 9.99 -48.05 -48.27
C ASN A 62 9.11 -47.43 -47.17
N MET A 63 8.02 -48.10 -46.81
CA MET A 63 7.14 -47.64 -45.73
C MET A 63 7.84 -47.70 -44.36
N LYS A 64 8.61 -48.76 -44.09
CA LYS A 64 9.42 -48.91 -42.88
C LYS A 64 10.47 -47.81 -42.79
N GLU A 65 11.16 -47.48 -43.89
CA GLU A 65 12.14 -46.40 -43.93
C GLU A 65 11.48 -45.05 -43.63
N SER A 66 10.37 -44.75 -44.31
CA SER A 66 9.61 -43.51 -44.10
C SER A 66 9.10 -43.38 -42.66
N LEU A 67 8.60 -44.48 -42.08
CA LEU A 67 8.16 -44.51 -40.69
C LEU A 67 9.33 -44.29 -39.73
N THR A 68 10.47 -44.93 -39.98
CA THR A 68 11.67 -44.79 -39.16
C THR A 68 12.19 -43.36 -39.18
N GLN A 69 12.25 -42.73 -40.36
CA GLN A 69 12.61 -41.32 -40.50
C GLN A 69 11.62 -40.40 -39.76
N SER A 70 10.33 -40.69 -39.85
CA SER A 70 9.29 -39.93 -39.14
C SER A 70 9.45 -40.02 -37.63
N VAL A 71 9.78 -41.22 -37.10
CA VAL A 71 10.03 -41.43 -35.67
C VAL A 71 11.27 -40.68 -35.22
N ILE A 72 12.37 -40.73 -35.99
CA ILE A 72 13.60 -39.99 -35.68
C ILE A 72 13.32 -38.49 -35.67
N LEU A 73 12.63 -37.97 -36.69
CA LEU A 73 12.26 -36.55 -36.75
C LEU A 73 11.38 -36.14 -35.57
N ALA A 74 10.43 -36.99 -35.17
CA ALA A 74 9.58 -36.75 -34.00
C ALA A 74 10.40 -36.72 -32.69
N GLN A 75 11.38 -37.61 -32.54
CA GLN A 75 12.31 -37.64 -31.40
C GLN A 75 13.19 -36.38 -31.37
N GLU A 76 13.84 -36.04 -32.48
CA GLU A 76 14.67 -34.83 -32.59
C GLU A 76 13.85 -33.56 -32.32
N THR A 77 12.63 -33.49 -32.86
CA THR A 77 11.72 -32.37 -32.61
C THR A 77 11.32 -32.30 -31.14
N SER A 78 11.01 -33.44 -30.51
CA SER A 78 10.66 -33.52 -29.09
C SER A 78 11.83 -33.06 -28.21
N ASP A 79 13.05 -33.50 -28.52
CA ASP A 79 14.26 -33.10 -27.80
C ASP A 79 14.58 -31.61 -28.01
N LYS A 80 14.39 -31.11 -29.24
CA LYS A 80 14.56 -29.68 -29.55
C LYS A 80 13.55 -28.82 -28.79
N VAL A 81 12.27 -29.22 -28.75
CA VAL A 81 11.23 -28.52 -28.00
C VAL A 81 11.55 -28.54 -26.51
N LYS A 82 11.96 -29.69 -25.97
CA LYS A 82 12.34 -29.82 -24.55
C LYS A 82 13.54 -28.96 -24.20
N SER A 83 14.57 -28.94 -25.04
CA SER A 83 15.76 -28.10 -24.88
C SER A 83 15.41 -26.61 -24.95
N SER A 84 14.62 -26.21 -25.95
CA SER A 84 14.16 -24.82 -26.12
C SER A 84 13.35 -24.36 -24.90
N ALA A 85 12.39 -25.16 -24.45
CA ALA A 85 11.57 -24.85 -23.27
C ALA A 85 12.43 -24.74 -22.00
N LYS A 86 13.47 -25.56 -21.86
CA LYS A 86 14.41 -25.46 -20.73
C LYS A 86 15.21 -24.15 -20.77
N ILE A 87 15.77 -23.80 -21.93
CA ILE A 87 16.51 -22.53 -22.11
C ILE A 87 15.60 -21.33 -21.83
N GLU A 88 14.37 -21.37 -22.34
CA GLU A 88 13.39 -20.30 -22.10
C GLU A 88 13.02 -20.19 -20.62
N ALA A 89 12.79 -21.33 -19.94
CA ALA A 89 12.54 -21.35 -18.50
C ALA A 89 13.73 -20.78 -17.70
N ASP A 90 14.96 -21.17 -18.03
CA ASP A 90 16.17 -20.65 -17.38
C ASP A 90 16.31 -19.13 -17.60
N ASN A 91 16.01 -18.64 -18.82
CA ASN A 91 16.00 -17.21 -19.11
C ASN A 91 14.93 -16.45 -18.32
N ILE A 92 13.71 -17.00 -18.20
CA ILE A 92 12.65 -16.42 -17.39
C ILE A 92 13.05 -16.36 -15.93
N LEU A 93 13.66 -17.43 -15.40
CA LEU A 93 14.15 -17.45 -14.01
C LEU A 93 15.23 -16.40 -13.78
N ASN A 94 16.23 -16.31 -14.65
CA ASN A 94 17.29 -15.30 -14.55
C ASN A 94 16.73 -13.88 -14.64
N LYS A 95 15.78 -13.64 -15.53
CA LYS A 95 15.11 -12.34 -15.65
C LYS A 95 14.32 -12.01 -14.39
N ALA A 96 13.52 -12.94 -13.89
CA ALA A 96 12.76 -12.75 -12.66
C ALA A 96 13.65 -12.50 -11.43
N GLN A 97 14.81 -13.18 -11.35
CA GLN A 97 15.80 -12.96 -10.30
C GLN A 97 16.43 -11.56 -10.39
N ASN A 98 16.80 -11.12 -11.59
CA ASN A 98 17.33 -9.76 -11.79
C ASN A 98 16.29 -8.70 -11.48
N ASP A 99 15.06 -8.86 -11.98
CA ASP A 99 13.97 -7.91 -11.73
C ASP A 99 13.65 -7.84 -10.23
N ALA A 100 13.64 -8.97 -9.53
CA ALA A 100 13.47 -9.01 -8.08
C ALA A 100 14.62 -8.32 -7.33
N TYR A 101 15.86 -8.54 -7.76
CA TYR A 101 17.02 -7.87 -7.17
C TYR A 101 16.94 -6.35 -7.35
N THR A 102 16.65 -5.89 -8.57
CA THR A 102 16.47 -4.46 -8.87
C THR A 102 15.34 -3.86 -8.05
N LEU A 103 14.19 -4.54 -7.94
CA LEU A 103 13.07 -4.08 -7.14
C LEU A 103 13.45 -3.93 -5.66
N ILE A 104 14.20 -4.88 -5.10
CA ILE A 104 14.68 -4.82 -3.72
C ILE A 104 15.64 -3.65 -3.53
N GLU A 105 16.58 -3.43 -4.45
CA GLU A 105 17.53 -2.32 -4.36
C GLU A 105 16.83 -0.96 -4.51
N GLU A 106 15.87 -0.82 -5.41
CA GLU A 106 15.04 0.38 -5.52
C GLU A 106 14.21 0.63 -4.26
N ALA A 107 13.60 -0.41 -3.69
CA ALA A 107 12.84 -0.32 -2.45
C ALA A 107 13.73 0.12 -1.28
N LYS A 108 14.93 -0.47 -1.15
CA LYS A 108 15.92 -0.05 -0.15
C LYS A 108 16.37 1.39 -0.34
N ALA A 109 16.63 1.81 -1.59
CA ALA A 109 17.03 3.18 -1.90
C ALA A 109 15.92 4.18 -1.49
N LYS A 110 14.67 3.90 -1.86
CA LYS A 110 13.50 4.71 -1.45
C LYS A 110 13.31 4.73 0.06
N ALA A 111 13.44 3.59 0.73
CA ALA A 111 13.33 3.52 2.19
C ALA A 111 14.41 4.36 2.88
N ASN A 112 15.66 4.25 2.42
CA ASN A 112 16.77 5.06 2.93
C ASN A 112 16.56 6.55 2.68
N GLN A 113 15.98 6.93 1.54
CA GLN A 113 15.63 8.32 1.26
C GLN A 113 14.56 8.83 2.22
N ILE A 114 13.46 8.08 2.41
CA ILE A 114 12.40 8.43 3.36
C ILE A 114 12.95 8.61 4.78
N ILE A 115 13.85 7.73 5.22
CA ILE A 115 14.48 7.83 6.54
C ILE A 115 15.31 9.11 6.65
N ARG A 116 16.06 9.48 5.61
CA ARG A 116 16.85 10.73 5.59
C ARG A 116 15.94 11.96 5.66
N ASP A 117 14.94 12.01 4.79
CA ASP A 117 13.99 13.11 4.72
C ASP A 117 13.26 13.29 6.07
N ALA A 118 12.76 12.19 6.64
CA ALA A 118 12.12 12.21 7.96
C ALA A 118 13.08 12.64 9.09
N THR A 119 14.35 12.24 9.01
CA THR A 119 15.37 12.65 9.99
C THR A 119 15.65 14.15 9.90
N ASP A 120 15.74 14.70 8.70
CA ASP A 120 16.01 16.11 8.49
C ASP A 120 14.79 16.98 8.86
N ASP A 121 13.58 16.51 8.56
CA ASP A 121 12.35 17.14 9.06
C ASP A 121 12.26 17.11 10.59
N ALA A 122 12.60 15.98 11.23
CA ALA A 122 12.62 15.88 12.69
C ALA A 122 13.61 16.87 13.32
N LYS A 123 14.81 17.02 12.73
CA LYS A 123 15.78 18.02 13.17
C LYS A 123 15.25 19.43 13.01
N ARG A 124 14.62 19.74 11.87
CA ARG A 124 14.02 21.06 11.60
C ARG A 124 12.95 21.40 12.62
N VAL A 125 12.00 20.49 12.86
CA VAL A 125 10.94 20.67 13.87
C VAL A 125 11.54 20.83 15.27
N ALA A 126 12.59 20.08 15.61
CA ALA A 126 13.26 20.24 16.90
C ALA A 126 13.88 21.64 17.06
N VAL A 127 14.56 22.16 16.02
CA VAL A 127 15.11 23.52 16.03
C VAL A 127 14.01 24.57 16.14
N GLU A 128 12.96 24.47 15.32
CA GLU A 128 11.80 25.38 15.36
C GLU A 128 11.13 25.38 16.75
N THR A 129 11.02 24.21 17.39
CA THR A 129 10.47 24.06 18.74
C THR A 129 11.34 24.74 19.79
N GLU A 130 12.66 24.57 19.73
CA GLU A 130 13.58 25.23 20.66
C GLU A 130 13.58 26.76 20.46
N ASP A 131 13.51 27.23 19.22
CA ASP A 131 13.39 28.66 18.92
C ASP A 131 12.07 29.23 19.46
N LEU A 132 10.94 28.52 19.30
CA LEU A 132 9.65 28.92 19.84
C LEU A 132 9.66 28.95 21.38
N LYS A 133 10.26 27.94 22.03
CA LYS A 133 10.45 27.94 23.50
C LYS A 133 11.27 29.15 23.95
N ARG A 134 12.36 29.49 23.23
CA ARG A 134 13.16 30.68 23.53
C ARG A 134 12.33 31.95 23.41
N GLN A 135 11.55 32.09 22.33
CA GLN A 135 10.67 33.24 22.14
C GLN A 135 9.61 33.34 23.24
N SER A 136 8.99 32.22 23.62
CA SER A 136 8.01 32.14 24.70
C SER A 136 8.62 32.55 26.05
N ARG A 137 9.85 32.09 26.35
CA ARG A 137 10.57 32.49 27.57
C ARG A 137 10.84 34.00 27.61
N LEU A 138 11.26 34.59 26.50
CA LEU A 138 11.48 36.04 26.40
C LEU A 138 10.18 36.82 26.54
N PHE A 139 9.10 36.34 25.92
CA PHE A 139 7.77 36.94 26.06
C PHE A 139 7.30 36.91 27.52
N HIS A 140 7.41 35.75 28.18
CA HIS A 140 7.08 35.59 29.59
C HIS A 140 7.88 36.54 30.50
N GLN A 141 9.19 36.68 30.27
CA GLN A 141 10.03 37.64 31.01
C GLN A 141 9.59 39.10 30.79
N ARG A 142 9.24 39.47 29.55
CA ARG A 142 8.72 40.81 29.25
C ARG A 142 7.38 41.06 29.95
N LEU A 143 6.49 40.06 29.94
CA LEU A 143 5.20 40.15 30.61
C LEU A 143 5.38 40.35 32.12
N LEU A 144 6.24 39.54 32.76
CA LEU A 144 6.57 39.69 34.17
C LEU A 144 7.10 41.08 34.48
N SER A 145 8.07 41.59 33.69
CA SER A 145 8.61 42.92 33.89
C SER A 145 7.57 44.03 33.75
N VAL A 146 6.62 43.89 32.81
CA VAL A 146 5.49 44.83 32.67
C VAL A 146 4.60 44.77 33.90
N VAL A 147 4.23 43.57 34.36
CA VAL A 147 3.36 43.41 35.55
C VAL A 147 4.06 43.91 36.81
N GLU A 148 5.33 43.60 37.02
CA GLU A 148 6.13 44.13 38.13
C GLU A 148 6.23 45.66 38.08
N GLY A 149 6.40 46.24 36.90
CA GLY A 149 6.35 47.68 36.70
C GLY A 149 5.00 48.29 37.08
N GLN A 150 3.89 47.67 36.63
CA GLN A 150 2.54 48.11 37.00
C GLN A 150 2.27 47.95 38.50
N MET A 151 2.70 46.85 39.12
CA MET A 151 2.61 46.67 40.57
C MET A 151 3.45 47.71 41.31
N GLY A 152 4.61 48.09 40.78
CA GLY A 152 5.44 49.17 41.35
C GLY A 152 4.70 50.51 41.35
N LEU A 153 3.97 50.83 40.27
CA LEU A 153 3.13 52.03 40.18
C LEU A 153 1.93 51.99 41.13
N VAL A 154 1.25 50.84 41.25
CA VAL A 154 0.12 50.67 42.17
C VAL A 154 0.57 50.72 43.64
N ASN A 155 1.74 50.18 43.95
CA ASN A 155 2.33 50.23 45.28
C ASN A 155 3.15 51.51 45.54
N ALA A 156 3.08 52.51 44.66
CA ALA A 156 3.78 53.76 44.86
C ALA A 156 3.27 54.47 46.13
N PRO A 157 4.16 55.04 46.96
CA PRO A 157 3.77 55.72 48.20
C PRO A 157 2.87 56.93 47.97
N GLU A 158 2.86 57.49 46.75
CA GLU A 158 1.93 58.55 46.35
C GLU A 158 0.45 58.13 46.50
N TRP A 159 0.13 56.85 46.29
CA TRP A 159 -1.21 56.34 46.56
C TRP A 159 -1.52 56.27 48.05
N HIS A 160 -0.52 56.03 48.90
CA HIS A 160 -0.70 56.05 50.35
C HIS A 160 -1.07 57.45 50.82
N ASP A 161 -0.45 58.48 50.26
CA ASP A 161 -0.75 59.88 50.55
C ASP A 161 -2.12 60.28 49.98
N LEU A 162 -2.37 60.00 48.70
CA LEU A 162 -3.64 60.34 48.03
C LEU A 162 -4.86 59.67 48.68
N LEU A 163 -4.70 58.45 49.18
CA LEU A 163 -5.77 57.67 49.82
C LEU A 163 -5.82 57.85 51.34
N GLN A 164 -5.03 58.77 51.92
CA GLN A 164 -5.22 59.13 53.34
C GLN A 164 -6.66 59.61 53.57
N PRO A 165 -7.28 59.26 54.71
CA PRO A 165 -8.59 59.79 55.07
C PRO A 165 -8.60 61.31 54.97
N THR A 166 -9.57 61.88 54.26
CA THR A 166 -9.64 63.33 53.98
C THR A 166 -9.65 64.18 55.25
N ALA A 167 -10.02 63.59 56.39
CA ALA A 167 -9.91 64.18 57.72
C ALA A 167 -8.48 64.64 58.08
N VAL A 168 -7.44 63.94 57.62
CA VAL A 168 -6.03 64.30 57.86
C VAL A 168 -5.67 65.61 57.14
N TYR A 169 -6.24 65.83 55.95
CA TYR A 169 -6.06 67.08 55.21
C TYR A 169 -6.88 68.23 55.80
N LEU A 170 -8.06 67.95 56.36
CA LEU A 170 -8.85 68.98 57.06
C LEU A 170 -8.16 69.49 58.33
N GLN A 171 -7.48 68.62 59.09
CA GLN A 171 -6.84 68.99 60.35
C GLN A 171 -5.70 70.01 60.18
N ASN A 172 -5.00 69.98 59.04
CA ASN A 172 -3.97 70.96 58.71
C ASN A 172 -4.52 72.19 57.96
N SER A 173 -5.74 72.10 57.42
CA SER A 173 -6.38 73.21 56.69
C SER A 173 -6.90 74.29 57.63
N ASP A 174 -7.26 73.97 58.87
CA ASP A 174 -7.68 74.97 59.88
C ASP A 174 -6.53 75.90 60.28
N ALA A 175 -5.29 75.40 60.33
CA ALA A 175 -4.11 76.19 60.63
C ALA A 175 -3.73 77.12 59.47
N ALA A 176 -3.73 76.60 58.23
CA ALA A 176 -3.43 77.39 57.04
C ALA A 176 -4.54 78.41 56.69
N PHE A 177 -5.81 78.06 56.93
CA PHE A 177 -6.94 78.96 56.77
C PHE A 177 -6.93 80.07 57.83
N LYS A 178 -6.63 79.75 59.10
CA LYS A 178 -6.44 80.75 60.16
C LYS A 178 -5.30 81.72 59.86
N GLU A 179 -4.14 81.25 59.38
CA GLU A 179 -3.02 82.13 59.03
C GLU A 179 -3.39 83.14 57.92
N VAL A 180 -4.15 82.70 56.92
CA VAL A 180 -4.61 83.58 55.83
C VAL A 180 -5.72 84.54 56.31
N VAL A 181 -6.63 84.10 57.17
CA VAL A 181 -7.69 84.94 57.74
C VAL A 181 -7.13 85.99 58.71
N GLU A 182 -6.14 85.61 59.53
CA GLU A 182 -5.44 86.51 60.46
C GLU A 182 -4.66 87.61 59.73
N LYS A 183 -4.08 87.28 58.57
CA LYS A 183 -3.32 88.23 57.74
C LYS A 183 -4.20 89.21 56.95
N VAL A 184 -5.49 88.93 56.80
CA VAL A 184 -6.43 89.75 56.00
C VAL A 184 -7.37 90.59 56.86
N LEU A 185 -7.72 90.15 58.09
CA LEU A 185 -8.73 90.85 58.90
C LEU A 185 -8.21 91.68 60.09
N GLU A 186 -6.92 91.63 60.47
CA GLU A 186 -6.34 92.40 61.61
C GLU A 186 -7.24 92.43 62.88
N GLU A 187 -7.94 91.34 63.19
CA GLU A 187 -8.78 91.21 64.38
C GLU A 187 -8.62 89.81 65.00
N HIS A 188 -8.39 89.77 66.32
CA HIS A 188 -8.07 88.55 67.06
C HIS A 188 -9.35 87.79 67.42
N VAL A 189 -9.57 86.62 66.81
CA VAL A 189 -10.71 85.74 67.11
C VAL A 189 -10.39 84.91 68.37
N PRO A 190 -11.26 84.86 69.40
CA PRO A 190 -10.97 84.09 70.61
C PRO A 190 -11.00 82.59 70.36
N GLU A 191 -10.10 81.86 71.02
CA GLU A 191 -10.13 80.40 71.11
C GLU A 191 -11.33 79.94 71.95
N THR A 192 -12.30 79.29 71.33
CA THR A 192 -13.25 78.42 72.04
C THR A 192 -12.78 76.98 71.92
N ASP A 193 -12.39 76.42 73.07
CA ASP A 193 -12.08 75.01 73.29
C ASP A 193 -13.36 74.17 73.24
N ASP A 194 -13.76 73.74 72.05
CA ASP A 194 -14.80 72.72 71.87
C ASP A 194 -14.16 71.33 71.84
N SER A 195 -13.74 70.87 73.01
CA SER A 195 -13.35 69.48 73.29
C SER A 195 -14.58 68.55 73.41
N ASN A 196 -15.55 68.68 72.50
CA ASN A 196 -16.65 67.74 72.35
C ASN A 196 -16.65 67.11 70.96
N SER A 197 -16.27 65.83 70.94
CA SER A 197 -16.46 64.83 69.89
C SER A 197 -17.26 65.26 68.65
N MET A 198 -16.57 65.51 67.53
CA MET A 198 -17.15 65.29 66.22
C MET A 198 -16.61 63.97 65.68
N ASP A 199 -17.26 62.87 66.05
CA ASP A 199 -17.12 61.59 65.38
C ASP A 199 -17.72 61.71 63.98
N ALA A 200 -16.92 62.19 63.03
CA ALA A 200 -17.30 62.40 61.64
C ALA A 200 -17.07 61.16 60.77
N THR A 201 -17.09 59.95 61.35
CA THR A 201 -17.14 58.71 60.57
C THR A 201 -18.57 58.20 60.54
N ARG A 202 -19.25 58.33 59.39
CA ARG A 202 -20.57 57.71 59.16
C ARG A 202 -20.40 56.20 59.26
N GLN A 203 -20.64 55.63 60.43
CA GLN A 203 -20.75 54.18 60.60
C GLN A 203 -22.02 53.75 59.85
N PHE A 204 -21.88 52.85 58.88
CA PHE A 204 -23.02 52.33 58.12
C PHE A 204 -24.07 51.77 59.08
N SER A 205 -25.34 52.10 58.85
CA SER A 205 -26.45 51.47 59.57
C SER A 205 -26.38 49.93 59.37
N PRO A 206 -26.80 49.11 60.35
CA PRO A 206 -26.87 47.65 60.16
C PRO A 206 -27.60 47.24 58.87
N GLU A 207 -28.60 48.02 58.45
CA GLU A 207 -29.33 47.81 57.19
C GLU A 207 -28.47 48.11 55.94
N GLU A 208 -27.65 49.17 55.97
CA GLU A 208 -26.76 49.53 54.86
C GLU A 208 -25.63 48.48 54.70
N MET A 209 -25.15 47.90 55.81
CA MET A 209 -24.19 46.79 55.81
C MET A 209 -24.78 45.51 55.23
N GLU A 210 -26.05 45.22 55.52
CA GLU A 210 -26.75 44.05 55.00
C GLU A 210 -26.99 44.18 53.48
N GLU A 211 -27.34 45.39 53.00
CA GLU A 211 -27.44 45.68 51.57
C GLU A 211 -26.07 45.56 50.86
N LEU A 212 -25.00 46.01 51.49
CA LEU A 212 -23.65 45.92 50.94
C LEU A 212 -23.16 44.47 50.88
N GLN A 213 -23.44 43.66 51.93
CA GLN A 213 -23.18 42.22 51.92
C GLN A 213 -23.99 41.49 50.86
N ARG A 214 -25.26 41.87 50.66
CA ARG A 214 -26.09 41.31 49.60
C ARG A 214 -25.52 41.62 48.21
N ARG A 215 -25.07 42.85 47.98
CA ARG A 215 -24.43 43.26 46.71
C ARG A 215 -23.13 42.50 46.44
N VAL A 216 -22.31 42.30 47.46
CA VAL A 216 -21.08 41.51 47.37
C VAL A 216 -21.40 40.04 47.08
N ALA A 217 -22.43 39.47 47.72
CA ALA A 217 -22.88 38.11 47.47
C ALA A 217 -23.42 37.93 46.03
N GLU A 218 -24.20 38.88 45.53
CA GLU A 218 -24.70 38.87 44.14
C GLU A 218 -23.55 38.99 43.13
N GLY A 219 -22.56 39.86 43.38
CA GLY A 219 -21.36 39.98 42.54
C GLY A 219 -20.53 38.70 42.50
N ASN A 220 -20.34 38.05 43.66
CA ASN A 220 -19.62 36.78 43.74
C ASN A 220 -20.40 35.63 43.04
N ALA A 221 -21.72 35.62 43.13
CA ALA A 221 -22.55 34.65 42.42
C ALA A 221 -22.45 34.81 40.89
N GLN A 222 -22.40 36.05 40.39
CA GLN A 222 -22.18 36.33 38.97
C GLN A 222 -20.78 35.90 38.50
N LEU A 223 -19.75 36.10 39.33
CA LEU A 223 -18.39 35.66 39.02
C LEU A 223 -18.30 34.12 38.91
N GLU A 224 -18.93 33.40 39.83
CA GLU A 224 -18.97 31.93 39.80
C GLU A 224 -19.82 31.39 38.63
N ALA A 225 -20.91 32.08 38.26
CA ALA A 225 -21.67 31.76 37.06
C ALA A 225 -20.85 31.96 35.78
N ALA A 226 -20.06 33.04 35.69
CA ALA A 226 -19.18 33.30 34.56
C ALA A 226 -18.05 32.26 34.45
N LYS A 227 -17.48 31.81 35.59
CA LYS A 227 -16.49 30.71 35.61
C LYS A 227 -17.09 29.39 35.14
N LYS A 228 -18.28 29.02 35.59
CA LYS A 228 -18.97 27.81 35.14
C LYS A 228 -19.30 27.83 33.64
N ALA A 229 -19.75 28.96 33.12
CA ALA A 229 -19.97 29.14 31.69
C ALA A 229 -18.67 29.01 30.88
N SER A 230 -17.54 29.47 31.43
CA SER A 230 -16.21 29.26 30.82
C SER A 230 -15.75 27.80 30.85
N GLU A 231 -16.13 27.01 31.85
CA GLU A 231 -15.78 25.58 31.93
C GLU A 231 -16.65 24.68 31.03
N GLU A 232 -17.92 25.04 30.79
CA GLU A 232 -18.80 24.27 29.88
C GLU A 232 -18.45 24.41 28.39
N VAL A 233 -17.83 25.52 27.98
CA VAL A 233 -17.35 25.72 26.60
C VAL A 233 -16.08 24.88 26.29
N SER A 234 -15.40 24.34 27.31
CA SER A 234 -14.13 23.60 27.15
C SER A 234 -14.28 22.08 27.03
N LYS A 235 -15.49 21.51 26.94
CA LYS A 235 -15.69 20.09 26.65
C LYS A 235 -15.94 19.88 25.15
N PRO A 236 -15.02 19.24 24.40
CA PRO A 236 -15.30 18.89 23.01
C PRO A 236 -16.29 17.73 22.96
N THR A 237 -17.48 17.96 22.40
CA THR A 237 -18.42 16.92 21.99
C THR A 237 -17.79 16.13 20.84
N ILE A 238 -17.35 14.89 21.11
CA ILE A 238 -17.02 13.90 20.10
C ILE A 238 -18.33 13.15 19.81
N GLU A 239 -19.02 13.49 18.72
CA GLU A 239 -20.07 12.64 18.15
C GLU A 239 -19.42 11.45 17.46
N ILE A 240 -19.64 10.26 18.03
CA ILE A 240 -19.32 8.97 17.44
C ILE A 240 -20.45 8.63 16.47
N ILE A 241 -20.17 8.62 15.17
CA ILE A 241 -21.07 8.05 14.16
C ILE A 241 -20.84 6.54 14.16
N SER A 242 -21.80 5.78 14.70
CA SER A 242 -21.89 4.33 14.53
C SER A 242 -23.34 3.89 14.37
N GLU A 243 -23.77 3.67 13.13
CA GLU A 243 -24.99 2.97 12.70
C GLU A 243 -24.84 2.68 11.21
N GLN A 244 -25.19 1.57 10.61
CA GLN A 244 -25.54 0.21 11.04
C GLN A 244 -25.43 -0.61 9.74
N SER A 245 -24.90 -1.82 9.82
CA SER A 245 -25.18 -2.86 8.83
C SER A 245 -26.64 -3.26 8.93
N ASP A 246 -27.37 -3.33 7.82
CA ASP A 246 -28.21 -4.49 7.51
C ASP A 246 -28.69 -4.48 6.04
N ASP A 247 -28.36 -5.60 5.40
CA ASP A 247 -29.22 -6.44 4.55
C ASP A 247 -30.00 -5.83 3.37
N ALA A 248 -29.55 -6.15 2.15
CA ALA A 248 -30.44 -6.38 1.02
C ALA A 248 -29.78 -7.33 0.00
N SER A 249 -30.09 -8.61 0.13
CA SER A 249 -30.17 -9.53 -1.01
C SER A 249 -31.10 -8.96 -2.09
N ASN A 250 -30.62 -8.77 -3.34
CA ASN A 250 -31.30 -9.25 -4.57
C ASN A 250 -30.57 -8.85 -5.87
N THR A 251 -30.42 -9.82 -6.79
CA THR A 251 -30.54 -9.75 -8.28
C THR A 251 -30.04 -8.48 -8.99
N PHE A 252 -29.06 -8.55 -9.89
CA PHE A 252 -29.02 -9.28 -11.17
C PHE A 252 -27.58 -9.41 -11.67
#